data_AF-A0A3D3ETD2-F1
#
_entry.id   AF-A0A3D3ETD2-F1
#
_cell.length_a   1.000
_cell.length_b   1.000
_cell.length_c   1.000
_cell.angle_alpha   90.00
_cell.angle_beta   90.00
_cell.angle_gamma   90.00
#
_symmetry.space_group_name_H-M   'P 1'
#
loop_
_entity.id
_entity.type
_entity.pdbx_description
1 polymer ?
#
loop_
_entity_poly.entity_id
_entity_poly.type
_entity_poly.pdbx_seq_one_letter_code
_entity_poly.pdbx_strand_id
1 'polypeptide(L)'
;MVFITGDTHRNFSRIESVCRQFQTTVKDVIIILGDAGINNYGIEEDRKLKQILCLLPLTLFCIHGNHEQRPQNIAGYVETIWHGGTVLIEPEYPNLLFAKDGEIFNFDDRKCIVIGGAYSVDKFFRLTHNLNWWEDEQPSNEIKERVEKRLEKENWRVDVVLSHTCPLKYEPTEVFLPGINQSTVDKSTERWLDTIEKRLQYDEWYCGHYHTSKRMDKLYLCTRTSVHLNFKL
;
A
#
# COMPACT_ATOMS: atom_id res chain seq x y z
N MET A 1 -13.85 -11.32 6.44
CA MET A 1 -12.60 -11.14 7.21
C MET A 1 -11.71 -10.16 6.48
N VAL A 2 -10.95 -9.36 7.22
CA VAL A 2 -9.96 -8.43 6.64
C VAL A 2 -8.58 -8.80 7.16
N PHE A 3 -7.65 -9.03 6.24
CA PHE A 3 -6.26 -9.34 6.51
C PHE A 3 -5.37 -8.18 6.08
N ILE A 4 -4.20 -8.04 6.70
CA ILE A 4 -3.21 -7.00 6.33
C ILE A 4 -1.82 -7.63 6.20
N THR A 5 -1.09 -7.29 5.14
CA THR A 5 0.31 -7.69 4.90
C THR A 5 1.10 -6.53 4.28
N GLY A 6 2.42 -6.54 4.47
CA GLY A 6 3.34 -5.72 3.70
C GLY A 6 3.88 -6.43 2.45
N ASP A 7 4.27 -5.63 1.47
CA ASP A 7 5.37 -5.87 0.52
C ASP A 7 5.44 -7.29 -0.04
N THR A 8 4.49 -7.68 -0.90
CA THR A 8 4.50 -9.03 -1.49
C THR A 8 5.64 -9.20 -2.48
N HIS A 9 6.07 -8.14 -3.16
CA HIS A 9 7.12 -8.18 -4.19
C HIS A 9 6.89 -9.34 -5.16
N ARG A 10 5.65 -9.47 -5.64
CA ARG A 10 5.19 -10.54 -6.54
C ARG A 10 5.13 -11.96 -5.94
N ASN A 11 5.49 -12.15 -4.67
CA ASN A 11 5.38 -13.43 -3.98
C ASN A 11 4.08 -13.54 -3.18
N PHE A 12 3.12 -14.32 -3.70
CA PHE A 12 1.78 -14.48 -3.13
C PHE A 12 1.58 -15.78 -2.33
N SER A 13 2.64 -16.55 -2.10
CA SER A 13 2.56 -17.84 -1.38
C SER A 13 1.95 -17.73 0.02
N ARG A 14 2.16 -16.61 0.72
CA ARG A 14 1.52 -16.32 2.01
C ARG A 14 0.02 -16.11 1.88
N ILE A 15 -0.41 -15.45 0.80
CA ILE A 15 -1.83 -15.15 0.57
C ILE A 15 -2.55 -16.46 0.25
N GLU A 16 -1.96 -17.31 -0.57
CA GLU A 16 -2.49 -18.67 -0.78
C GLU A 16 -2.60 -19.47 0.52
N SER A 17 -1.62 -19.31 1.43
CA SER A 17 -1.63 -19.98 2.73
C SER A 17 -2.76 -19.45 3.62
N VAL A 18 -3.03 -18.14 3.60
CA VAL A 18 -4.21 -17.51 4.23
C VAL A 18 -5.49 -18.10 3.66
N CYS A 19 -5.61 -18.19 2.33
CA CYS A 19 -6.78 -18.76 1.67
C CYS A 19 -7.03 -20.20 2.14
N ARG A 20 -6.00 -21.03 2.22
CA ARG A 20 -6.08 -22.42 2.70
C ARG A 20 -6.43 -22.51 4.18
N GLN A 21 -5.77 -21.72 5.01
CA GLN A 21 -5.90 -21.76 6.47
C GLN A 21 -7.28 -21.28 6.94
N PHE A 22 -7.77 -20.19 6.36
CA PHE A 22 -9.03 -19.55 6.77
C PHE A 22 -10.20 -19.91 5.85
N GLN A 23 -9.97 -20.75 4.84
CA GLN A 23 -10.99 -21.14 3.85
C GLN A 23 -11.71 -19.91 3.27
N THR A 24 -10.93 -18.92 2.86
CA THR A 24 -11.45 -17.61 2.46
C THR A 24 -12.35 -17.70 1.24
N THR A 25 -13.14 -16.67 1.04
CA THR A 25 -13.95 -16.43 -0.16
C THR A 25 -13.60 -15.06 -0.75
N VAL A 26 -14.07 -14.76 -1.97
CA VAL A 26 -13.90 -13.43 -2.58
C VAL A 26 -14.51 -12.27 -1.76
N LYS A 27 -15.34 -12.57 -0.74
CA LYS A 27 -15.85 -11.56 0.20
C LYS A 27 -14.83 -11.19 1.29
N ASP A 28 -13.83 -12.02 1.50
CA ASP A 28 -12.71 -11.73 2.40
C ASP A 28 -11.68 -10.88 1.66
N VAL A 29 -11.02 -10.00 2.41
CA VAL A 29 -10.12 -8.99 1.85
C VAL A 29 -8.73 -9.17 2.45
N ILE A 30 -7.69 -9.07 1.64
CA ILE A 30 -6.33 -8.83 2.12
C ILE A 30 -5.81 -7.50 1.60
N ILE A 31 -5.42 -6.64 2.54
CA ILE A 31 -4.82 -5.34 2.30
C ILE A 31 -3.31 -5.54 2.14
N ILE A 32 -2.76 -5.14 0.99
CA ILE A 32 -1.33 -5.12 0.72
C ILE A 32 -0.87 -3.67 0.82
N LEU A 33 -0.02 -3.38 1.81
CA LEU A 33 0.46 -2.03 2.15
C LEU A 33 1.57 -1.53 1.19
N GLY A 34 1.34 -1.66 -0.11
CA GLY A 34 2.30 -1.33 -1.16
C GLY A 34 3.20 -2.49 -1.58
N ASP A 35 3.92 -2.26 -2.66
CA ASP A 35 4.85 -3.18 -3.32
C ASP A 35 4.22 -4.56 -3.58
N ALA A 36 3.01 -4.54 -4.14
CA ALA A 36 2.32 -5.77 -4.52
C ALA A 36 3.11 -6.51 -5.62
N GLY A 37 3.75 -5.75 -6.51
CA GLY A 37 4.53 -6.26 -7.64
C GLY A 37 3.66 -6.79 -8.78
N ILE A 38 2.39 -6.37 -8.83
CA ILE A 38 1.41 -6.81 -9.84
C ILE A 38 1.60 -6.05 -11.16
N ASN A 39 1.94 -4.76 -11.10
CA ASN A 39 2.17 -3.88 -12.25
C ASN A 39 3.65 -3.47 -12.32
N ASN A 40 4.56 -4.43 -12.50
CA ASN A 40 6.00 -4.17 -12.38
C ASN A 40 6.85 -4.86 -13.47
N TYR A 41 6.42 -5.95 -14.09
CA TYR A 41 7.28 -6.75 -14.99
C TYR A 41 6.88 -6.65 -16.47
N GLY A 42 5.96 -5.75 -16.79
CA GLY A 42 5.51 -5.48 -18.15
C GLY A 42 4.22 -6.23 -18.50
N ILE A 43 3.56 -5.77 -19.56
CA ILE A 43 2.17 -6.09 -19.88
C ILE A 43 1.88 -7.60 -19.90
N GLU A 44 2.73 -8.40 -20.54
CA GLU A 44 2.49 -9.85 -20.69
C GLU A 44 2.66 -10.60 -19.37
N GLU A 45 3.75 -10.34 -18.65
CA GLU A 45 4.05 -11.01 -17.39
C GLU A 45 3.09 -10.60 -16.28
N ASP A 46 2.70 -9.32 -16.24
CA ASP A 46 1.72 -8.80 -15.29
C ASP A 46 0.32 -9.37 -15.60
N ARG A 47 -0.05 -9.54 -16.87
CA ARG A 47 -1.30 -10.21 -17.26
C ARG A 47 -1.35 -11.66 -16.79
N LYS A 48 -0.29 -12.45 -17.00
CA LYS A 48 -0.21 -13.85 -16.54
C LYS A 48 -0.38 -13.94 -15.02
N LEU A 49 0.27 -13.03 -14.29
CA LEU A 49 0.13 -12.97 -12.84
C LEU A 49 -1.30 -12.64 -12.43
N LYS A 50 -1.92 -11.62 -13.02
CA LYS A 50 -3.31 -11.22 -12.71
C LYS A 50 -4.31 -12.35 -12.98
N GLN A 51 -4.12 -13.13 -14.05
CA GLN A 51 -4.92 -14.33 -14.32
C GLN A 51 -4.83 -15.36 -13.21
N ILE A 52 -3.65 -15.57 -12.61
CA ILE A 52 -3.46 -16.49 -11.48
C ILE A 52 -4.09 -15.90 -10.21
N LEU A 53 -3.82 -14.64 -9.90
CA LEU A 53 -4.31 -13.99 -8.68
C LEU A 53 -5.83 -13.85 -8.66
N CYS A 54 -6.44 -13.64 -9.83
CA CYS A 54 -7.89 -13.53 -9.94
C CYS A 54 -8.62 -14.83 -9.55
N LEU A 55 -7.95 -15.98 -9.60
CA LEU A 55 -8.51 -17.28 -9.20
C LEU A 55 -8.46 -17.51 -7.69
N LEU A 56 -7.74 -16.67 -6.93
CA LEU A 56 -7.71 -16.80 -5.47
C LEU A 56 -9.10 -16.51 -4.89
N PRO A 57 -9.58 -17.30 -3.92
CA PRO A 57 -10.87 -17.07 -3.28
C PRO A 57 -10.73 -15.96 -2.22
N LEU A 58 -10.33 -14.76 -2.67
CA LEU A 58 -10.00 -13.60 -1.84
C LEU A 58 -10.00 -12.34 -2.71
N THR A 59 -10.35 -11.19 -2.14
CA THR A 59 -10.14 -9.88 -2.77
C THR A 59 -8.78 -9.31 -2.34
N LEU A 60 -7.91 -9.00 -3.31
CA LEU A 60 -6.67 -8.27 -3.06
C LEU A 60 -6.96 -6.77 -3.11
N PHE A 61 -6.69 -6.06 -2.02
CA PHE A 61 -6.79 -4.61 -1.92
C PHE A 61 -5.39 -4.00 -1.81
N CYS A 62 -4.87 -3.51 -2.92
CA CYS A 62 -3.49 -3.06 -3.06
C CYS A 62 -3.41 -1.54 -2.88
N ILE A 63 -2.59 -1.10 -1.94
CA ILE A 63 -2.15 0.28 -1.82
C ILE A 63 -0.94 0.46 -2.72
N HIS A 64 -0.69 1.67 -3.22
CA HIS A 64 0.46 1.92 -4.07
C HIS A 64 1.78 1.89 -3.27
N GLY A 65 2.79 1.17 -3.75
CA GLY A 65 4.15 1.19 -3.22
C GLY A 65 5.13 2.01 -4.06
N ASN A 66 6.43 1.73 -3.94
CA ASN A 66 7.50 2.35 -4.73
C ASN A 66 8.20 1.37 -5.70
N HIS A 67 7.66 0.16 -5.87
CA HIS A 67 8.13 -0.85 -6.82
C HIS A 67 7.02 -1.34 -7.78
N GLU A 68 6.08 -0.47 -8.14
CA GLU A 68 5.06 -0.77 -9.15
C GLU A 68 4.50 0.49 -9.82
N GLN A 69 4.07 0.34 -11.07
CA GLN A 69 3.39 1.38 -11.83
C GLN A 69 2.00 1.61 -11.27
N ARG A 70 1.61 2.89 -11.16
CA ARG A 70 0.25 3.24 -10.78
C ARG A 70 -0.78 2.78 -11.81
N PRO A 71 -1.93 2.21 -11.37
CA PRO A 71 -2.94 1.67 -12.27
C PRO A 71 -3.51 2.72 -13.24
N GLN A 72 -3.60 4.00 -12.86
CA GLN A 72 -4.12 5.06 -13.74
C GLN A 72 -3.24 5.32 -14.98
N ASN A 73 -1.98 4.87 -14.96
CA ASN A 73 -1.05 5.03 -16.08
C ASN A 73 -1.05 3.80 -17.00
N ILE A 74 -1.91 2.81 -16.74
CA ILE A 74 -1.99 1.56 -17.49
C ILE A 74 -3.36 1.48 -18.16
N ALA A 75 -3.38 1.22 -19.47
CA ALA A 75 -4.62 1.02 -20.20
C ALA A 75 -5.39 -0.20 -19.69
N GLY A 76 -6.72 -0.08 -19.61
CA GLY A 76 -7.62 -1.16 -19.18
C GLY A 76 -8.19 -0.95 -17.77
N TYR A 77 -7.53 -0.17 -16.91
CA TYR A 77 -8.06 0.16 -15.60
C TYR A 77 -9.24 1.14 -15.69
N VAL A 78 -10.29 0.87 -14.91
CA VAL A 78 -11.47 1.72 -14.74
C VAL A 78 -11.69 2.01 -13.26
N GLU A 79 -12.21 3.19 -12.95
CA GLU A 79 -12.59 3.56 -11.58
C GLU A 79 -13.94 2.94 -11.21
N THR A 80 -14.04 2.40 -10.00
CA THR A 80 -15.29 1.93 -9.40
C THR A 80 -15.36 2.28 -7.92
N ILE A 81 -16.57 2.39 -7.38
CA ILE A 81 -16.79 2.60 -5.95
C ILE A 81 -16.83 1.25 -5.24
N TRP A 82 -15.98 1.09 -4.24
CA TRP A 82 -15.90 -0.10 -3.42
C TRP A 82 -15.66 0.28 -1.97
N HIS A 83 -16.47 -0.26 -1.06
CA HIS A 83 -16.40 0.03 0.38
C HIS A 83 -16.36 1.54 0.73
N GLY A 84 -17.05 2.37 -0.06
CA GLY A 84 -17.18 3.82 0.17
C GLY A 84 -16.06 4.69 -0.42
N GLY A 85 -15.01 4.08 -0.99
CA GLY A 85 -13.91 4.78 -1.68
C GLY A 85 -13.79 4.36 -3.14
N THR A 86 -12.93 5.05 -3.88
CA THR A 86 -12.63 4.71 -5.29
C THR A 86 -11.46 3.75 -5.40
N VAL A 87 -11.65 2.67 -6.14
CA VAL A 87 -10.58 1.75 -6.56
C VAL A 87 -10.47 1.73 -8.08
N LEU A 88 -9.29 1.40 -8.58
CA LEU A 88 -9.05 1.09 -9.99
C LEU A 88 -9.03 -0.43 -10.15
N ILE A 89 -9.76 -0.93 -11.14
CA ILE A 89 -9.81 -2.35 -11.50
C ILE A 89 -9.65 -2.53 -13.01
N GLU A 90 -9.09 -3.65 -13.42
CA GLU A 90 -9.35 -4.19 -14.76
C GLU A 90 -10.60 -5.09 -14.66
N PRO A 91 -11.64 -4.89 -15.49
CA PRO A 91 -12.87 -5.69 -15.41
C PRO A 91 -12.66 -7.20 -15.52
N GLU A 92 -11.59 -7.63 -16.19
CA GLU A 92 -11.19 -9.03 -16.34
C GLU A 92 -10.70 -9.65 -15.01
N TYR A 93 -10.26 -8.82 -14.05
CA TYR A 93 -9.70 -9.24 -12.76
C TYR A 93 -10.41 -8.54 -11.59
N PRO A 94 -11.72 -8.78 -11.39
CA PRO A 94 -12.57 -7.93 -10.53
C PRO A 94 -12.25 -8.00 -9.04
N ASN A 95 -11.50 -9.01 -8.59
CA ASN A 95 -11.03 -9.15 -7.20
C ASN A 95 -9.62 -8.57 -6.98
N LEU A 96 -9.03 -7.91 -7.98
CA LEU A 96 -7.75 -7.20 -7.86
C LEU A 96 -8.02 -5.69 -7.84
N LEU A 97 -8.10 -5.13 -6.63
CA LEU A 97 -8.44 -3.74 -6.42
C LEU A 97 -7.19 -2.92 -6.11
N PHE A 98 -7.03 -1.80 -6.79
CA PHE A 98 -5.98 -0.83 -6.49
C PHE A 98 -6.60 0.43 -5.91
N ALA A 99 -6.29 0.71 -4.65
CA ALA A 99 -6.86 1.84 -3.93
C ALA A 99 -6.34 3.16 -4.48
N LYS A 100 -7.25 4.11 -4.71
CA LYS A 100 -6.87 5.47 -5.08
C LYS A 100 -6.46 6.22 -3.81
N ASP A 101 -5.26 6.82 -3.78
CA ASP A 101 -4.77 7.53 -2.58
C ASP A 101 -5.73 8.61 -2.09
N GLY A 102 -5.81 8.89 -0.80
CA GLY A 102 -6.71 9.90 -0.23
C GLY A 102 -8.19 9.51 -0.24
N GLU A 103 -8.54 8.32 -0.70
CA GLU A 103 -9.88 7.75 -0.47
C GLU A 103 -9.97 7.11 0.92
N ILE A 104 -11.19 7.04 1.43
CA ILE A 104 -11.52 6.39 2.69
C ILE A 104 -12.40 5.18 2.40
N PHE A 105 -12.02 4.06 2.97
CA PHE A 105 -12.71 2.78 2.85
C PHE A 105 -13.26 2.37 4.21
N ASN A 106 -14.42 1.72 4.21
CA ASN A 106 -14.99 1.13 5.41
C ASN A 106 -14.69 -0.36 5.47
N PHE A 107 -13.98 -0.78 6.52
CA PHE A 107 -13.72 -2.17 6.82
C PHE A 107 -14.14 -2.46 8.25
N ASP A 108 -15.10 -3.38 8.44
CA ASP A 108 -15.66 -3.72 9.76
C ASP A 108 -16.05 -2.46 10.58
N ASP A 109 -16.79 -1.55 9.93
CA ASP A 109 -17.25 -0.26 10.46
C ASP A 109 -16.14 0.76 10.80
N ARG A 110 -14.89 0.48 10.42
CA ARG A 110 -13.74 1.39 10.61
C ARG A 110 -13.43 2.17 9.34
N LYS A 111 -13.33 3.50 9.46
CA LYS A 111 -12.87 4.42 8.42
C LYS A 111 -11.36 4.32 8.25
N CYS A 112 -10.93 3.80 7.12
CA CYS A 112 -9.54 3.57 6.78
C CYS A 112 -9.13 4.49 5.63
N ILE A 113 -8.23 5.46 5.87
CA ILE A 113 -7.67 6.29 4.79
C ILE A 113 -6.46 5.61 4.17
N VAL A 114 -6.35 5.67 2.84
CA VAL A 114 -5.23 5.08 2.09
C VAL A 114 -4.25 6.16 1.61
N ILE A 115 -2.95 5.95 1.82
CA ILE A 115 -1.87 6.86 1.39
C ILE A 115 -0.65 6.05 0.92
N GLY A 116 -0.57 5.76 -0.37
CA GLY A 116 0.53 5.02 -0.97
C GLY A 116 1.77 5.85 -1.30
N GLY A 117 2.77 5.16 -1.82
CA GLY A 117 4.02 5.71 -2.34
C GLY A 117 5.13 5.91 -1.31
N ALA A 118 6.37 5.83 -1.77
CA ALA A 118 7.59 6.05 -1.00
C ALA A 118 8.77 6.36 -1.94
N TYR A 119 9.90 6.78 -1.38
CA TYR A 119 11.12 6.96 -2.15
C TYR A 119 11.88 5.64 -2.34
N SER A 120 12.45 5.50 -3.53
CA SER A 120 13.27 4.35 -3.91
C SER A 120 14.75 4.61 -3.72
N VAL A 121 15.34 4.02 -2.68
CA VAL A 121 16.79 4.13 -2.40
C VAL A 121 17.67 3.52 -3.50
N ASP A 122 17.11 2.61 -4.29
CA ASP A 122 17.75 1.95 -5.43
C ASP A 122 17.44 2.61 -6.79
N LYS A 123 16.78 3.80 -6.81
CA LYS A 123 16.42 4.53 -8.04
C LYS A 123 17.58 4.63 -9.04
N PHE A 124 18.72 5.13 -8.61
CA PHE A 124 19.87 5.33 -9.50
C PHE A 124 20.45 4.00 -10.01
N PHE A 125 20.42 2.96 -9.18
CA PHE A 125 20.80 1.62 -9.59
C PHE A 125 19.85 1.09 -10.68
N ARG A 126 18.53 1.25 -10.49
CA ARG A 126 17.53 0.82 -11.48
C ARG A 126 17.68 1.53 -12.81
N LEU A 127 17.83 2.86 -12.79
CA LEU A 127 18.02 3.67 -13.99
C LEU A 127 19.29 3.28 -14.76
N THR A 128 20.40 3.02 -14.06
CA THR A 128 21.68 2.64 -14.69
C THR A 128 21.67 1.22 -15.27
N HIS A 129 20.76 0.36 -14.83
CA HIS A 129 20.64 -1.03 -15.27
C HIS A 129 19.40 -1.28 -16.15
N ASN A 130 18.72 -0.22 -16.62
CA ASN A 130 17.48 -0.31 -17.40
C ASN A 130 16.39 -1.14 -16.71
N LEU A 131 16.32 -1.08 -15.38
CA LEU A 131 15.25 -1.68 -14.58
C LEU A 131 14.12 -0.66 -14.39
N ASN A 132 12.92 -1.16 -14.15
CA ASN A 132 11.72 -0.32 -14.04
C ASN A 132 11.78 0.60 -12.81
N TRP A 133 11.59 1.89 -13.06
CA TRP A 133 11.43 2.95 -12.07
C TRP A 133 10.41 3.94 -12.60
N TRP A 134 9.53 4.44 -11.73
CA TRP A 134 8.50 5.40 -12.11
C TRP A 134 8.65 6.71 -11.37
N GLU A 135 8.43 7.82 -12.07
CA GLU A 135 8.53 9.16 -11.50
C GLU A 135 7.48 9.48 -10.43
N ASP A 136 6.37 8.74 -10.45
CA ASP A 136 5.23 8.89 -9.57
C ASP A 136 5.20 7.87 -8.41
N GLU A 137 6.34 7.24 -8.09
CA GLU A 137 6.50 6.38 -6.91
C GLU A 137 6.20 7.11 -5.60
N GLN A 138 6.51 8.40 -5.49
CA GLN A 138 6.10 9.25 -4.37
C GLN A 138 4.79 10.00 -4.68
N PRO A 139 3.97 10.32 -3.66
CA PRO A 139 2.81 11.20 -3.84
C PRO A 139 3.18 12.55 -4.44
N SER A 140 2.50 12.91 -5.54
CA SER A 140 2.59 14.26 -6.10
C SER A 140 1.91 15.29 -5.19
N ASN A 141 2.11 16.58 -5.46
CA ASN A 141 1.45 17.64 -4.70
C ASN A 141 -0.09 17.55 -4.79
N GLU A 142 -0.63 17.14 -5.94
CA GLU A 142 -2.06 16.94 -6.16
C GLU A 142 -2.60 15.78 -5.31
N ILE A 143 -1.83 14.70 -5.17
CA ILE A 143 -2.18 13.59 -4.26
C ILE A 143 -2.16 14.09 -2.82
N LYS A 144 -1.11 14.81 -2.41
CA LYS A 144 -0.98 15.35 -1.05
C LYS A 144 -2.14 16.27 -0.68
N GLU A 145 -2.48 17.21 -1.57
CA GLU A 145 -3.61 18.13 -1.39
C GLU A 145 -4.95 17.38 -1.32
N ARG A 146 -5.12 16.31 -2.13
CA ARG A 146 -6.31 15.48 -2.10
C ARG A 146 -6.48 14.73 -0.78
N VAL A 147 -5.40 14.16 -0.22
CA VAL A 147 -5.41 13.53 1.11
C VAL A 147 -5.81 14.55 2.18
N GLU A 148 -5.16 15.71 2.19
CA GLU A 148 -5.43 16.76 3.18
C GLU A 148 -6.87 17.27 3.10
N LYS A 149 -7.38 17.54 1.89
CA LYS A 149 -8.79 17.91 1.68
C LYS A 149 -9.75 16.83 2.13
N ARG A 150 -9.41 15.53 1.97
CA ARG A 150 -10.25 14.45 2.47
C ARG A 150 -10.26 14.45 4.00
N LEU A 151 -9.10 14.61 4.63
CA LEU A 151 -8.98 14.67 6.09
C LEU A 151 -9.71 15.89 6.67
N GLU A 152 -9.66 17.05 6.03
CA GLU A 152 -10.46 18.23 6.43
C GLU A 152 -11.96 17.91 6.44
N LYS A 153 -12.47 17.23 5.40
CA LYS A 153 -13.89 16.84 5.34
C LYS A 153 -14.29 15.86 6.45
N GLU A 154 -13.36 15.04 6.92
CA GLU A 154 -13.57 14.14 8.06
C GLU A 154 -13.24 14.79 9.42
N ASN A 155 -13.01 16.11 9.46
CA ASN A 155 -12.60 16.83 10.66
C ASN A 155 -11.34 16.26 11.31
N TRP A 156 -10.38 15.80 10.49
CA TRP A 156 -9.13 15.19 10.93
C TRP A 156 -9.33 14.00 11.86
N ARG A 157 -10.35 13.19 11.59
CA ARG A 157 -10.62 11.96 12.34
C ARG A 157 -10.91 10.78 11.42
N VAL A 158 -10.10 9.75 11.56
CA VAL A 158 -10.27 8.43 10.91
C VAL A 158 -9.93 7.35 11.93
N ASP A 159 -10.33 6.10 11.70
CA ASP A 159 -10.02 5.04 12.66
C ASP A 159 -8.65 4.41 12.35
N VAL A 160 -8.32 4.28 11.05
CA VAL A 160 -7.09 3.65 10.59
C VAL A 160 -6.44 4.45 9.48
N VAL A 161 -5.11 4.55 9.50
CA VAL A 161 -4.30 4.99 8.36
C VAL A 161 -3.61 3.77 7.76
N LEU A 162 -3.76 3.60 6.44
CA LEU A 162 -3.07 2.57 5.67
C LEU A 162 -2.13 3.27 4.70
N SER A 163 -0.82 3.11 4.90
CA SER A 163 0.18 3.74 4.03
C SER A 163 1.25 2.77 3.58
N HIS A 164 2.06 3.17 2.60
CA HIS A 164 3.23 2.37 2.23
C HIS A 164 4.42 2.67 3.13
N THR A 165 4.86 3.93 3.22
CA THR A 165 5.88 4.39 4.20
C THR A 165 5.25 4.96 5.47
N CYS A 166 6.05 5.37 6.46
CA CYS A 166 5.62 5.88 7.76
C CYS A 166 5.93 7.38 7.94
N PRO A 167 5.31 8.07 8.92
CA PRO A 167 5.80 9.37 9.38
C PRO A 167 7.27 9.33 9.79
N LEU A 168 8.01 10.41 9.51
CA LEU A 168 9.47 10.48 9.72
C LEU A 168 9.92 10.08 11.13
N LYS A 169 9.16 10.49 12.17
CA LYS A 169 9.51 10.18 13.55
C LYS A 169 9.47 8.68 13.91
N TYR A 170 8.81 7.87 13.08
CA TYR A 170 8.66 6.42 13.26
C TYR A 170 9.59 5.60 12.36
N GLU A 171 10.51 6.23 11.62
CA GLU A 171 11.42 5.48 10.76
C GLU A 171 12.25 4.45 11.55
N PRO A 172 12.26 3.17 11.14
CA PRO A 172 13.05 2.13 11.80
C PRO A 172 14.51 2.20 11.32
N THR A 173 15.23 3.23 11.76
CA THR A 173 16.63 3.48 11.32
C THR A 173 17.56 2.28 11.57
N GLU A 174 17.24 1.42 12.53
CA GLU A 174 18.00 0.20 12.84
C GLU A 174 17.94 -0.88 11.74
N VAL A 175 16.97 -0.82 10.81
CA VAL A 175 16.85 -1.77 9.70
C VAL A 175 17.26 -1.19 8.35
N PHE A 176 17.78 0.04 8.32
CA PHE A 176 18.24 0.66 7.08
C PHE A 176 19.34 -0.15 6.42
N LEU A 177 19.29 -0.24 5.08
CA LEU A 177 20.27 -0.97 4.30
C LEU A 177 21.68 -0.38 4.52
N PRO A 178 22.67 -1.21 4.87
CA PRO A 178 24.04 -0.74 5.03
C PRO A 178 24.58 -0.20 3.71
N GLY A 179 25.37 0.87 3.78
CA GLY A 179 26.00 1.49 2.61
C GLY A 179 25.13 2.49 1.84
N ILE A 180 23.87 2.70 2.24
CA ILE A 180 23.04 3.78 1.68
C ILE A 180 23.37 5.11 2.37
N ASN A 181 23.82 6.09 1.59
CA ASN A 181 24.00 7.45 2.08
C ASN A 181 22.63 8.09 2.37
N GLN A 182 22.28 8.23 3.65
CA GLN A 182 20.99 8.78 4.05
C GLN A 182 20.79 10.25 3.61
N SER A 183 21.86 10.99 3.31
CA SER A 183 21.74 12.36 2.79
C SER A 183 21.17 12.44 1.37
N THR A 184 21.17 11.32 0.63
CA THR A 184 20.62 11.26 -0.75
C THR A 184 19.20 10.71 -0.80
N VAL A 185 18.66 10.27 0.33
CA VAL A 185 17.31 9.71 0.42
C VAL A 185 16.32 10.85 0.52
N ASP A 186 15.41 10.94 -0.45
CA ASP A 186 14.32 11.92 -0.38
C ASP A 186 13.28 11.46 0.65
N LYS A 187 13.22 12.18 1.77
CA LYS A 187 12.25 11.94 2.86
C LYS A 187 11.04 12.88 2.79
N SER A 188 10.72 13.43 1.62
CA SER A 188 9.63 14.40 1.47
C SER A 188 8.26 13.79 1.76
N THR A 189 8.08 12.49 1.50
CA THR A 189 6.84 11.76 1.83
C THR A 189 6.73 11.53 3.33
N GLU A 190 7.77 11.01 3.99
CA GLU A 190 7.79 10.75 5.43
C GLU A 190 7.64 12.04 6.25
N ARG A 191 8.28 13.14 5.81
CA ARG A 191 8.11 14.47 6.41
C ARG A 191 6.69 14.99 6.29
N TRP A 192 6.03 14.75 5.16
CA TRP A 192 4.64 15.13 4.95
C TRP A 192 3.69 14.25 5.78
N LEU A 193 3.92 12.94 5.87
CA LEU A 193 3.15 12.07 6.75
C LEU A 193 3.29 12.48 8.23
N ASP A 194 4.44 13.00 8.64
CA ASP A 194 4.64 13.57 9.99
C ASP A 194 3.78 14.80 10.26
N THR A 195 3.47 15.63 9.25
CA THR A 195 2.53 16.76 9.44
C THR A 195 1.10 16.27 9.58
N ILE A 196 0.71 15.22 8.83
CA ILE A 196 -0.60 14.59 8.95
C ILE A 196 -0.76 13.98 10.34
N GLU A 197 0.20 13.18 10.78
CA GLU A 197 0.13 12.43 12.03
C GLU A 197 -0.01 13.35 13.24
N LYS A 198 0.67 14.50 13.24
CA LYS A 198 0.58 15.52 14.31
C LYS A 198 -0.81 16.12 14.49
N ARG A 199 -1.64 16.13 13.44
CA ARG A 199 -2.97 16.75 13.45
C ARG A 199 -4.09 15.72 13.52
N LEU A 200 -3.87 14.53 12.98
CA LEU A 200 -4.88 13.49 12.82
C LEU A 200 -5.23 12.81 14.14
N GLN A 201 -6.53 12.65 14.41
CA GLN A 201 -7.03 11.72 15.42
C GLN A 201 -7.26 10.36 14.75
N TYR A 202 -6.50 9.36 15.18
CA TYR A 202 -6.56 7.99 14.66
C TYR A 202 -6.33 6.96 15.76
N ASP A 203 -6.77 5.72 15.55
CA ASP A 203 -6.56 4.62 16.50
C ASP A 203 -5.33 3.79 16.12
N GLU A 204 -5.15 3.49 14.83
CA GLU A 204 -4.06 2.65 14.32
C GLU A 204 -3.50 3.16 12.99
N TRP A 205 -2.22 2.91 12.76
CA TRP A 205 -1.53 3.24 11.51
C TRP A 205 -0.73 2.02 11.05
N TYR A 206 -1.03 1.50 9.87
CA TYR A 206 -0.31 0.36 9.29
C TYR A 206 0.52 0.81 8.08
N CYS A 207 1.78 0.38 8.02
CA CYS A 207 2.69 0.67 6.91
C CYS A 207 3.61 -0.50 6.55
N GLY A 208 4.06 -0.55 5.29
CA GLY A 208 4.99 -1.56 4.76
C GLY A 208 6.42 -1.01 4.66
N HIS A 209 7.00 -1.10 3.46
CA HIS A 209 8.24 -0.47 2.97
C HIS A 209 9.55 -0.91 3.65
N TYR A 210 9.60 -0.92 4.99
CA TYR A 210 10.84 -1.16 5.75
C TYR A 210 11.13 -2.64 6.02
N HIS A 211 10.30 -3.56 5.53
CA HIS A 211 10.47 -5.02 5.65
C HIS A 211 10.69 -5.54 7.08
N THR A 212 10.19 -4.83 8.09
CA THR A 212 10.31 -5.19 9.51
C THR A 212 8.95 -5.24 10.19
N SER A 213 8.86 -5.98 11.28
CA SER A 213 7.69 -6.02 12.15
C SER A 213 8.00 -5.28 13.44
N LYS A 214 7.37 -4.13 13.62
CA LYS A 214 7.60 -3.29 14.81
C LYS A 214 6.37 -2.45 15.10
N ARG A 215 5.96 -2.42 16.37
CA ARG A 215 4.93 -1.51 16.87
C ARG A 215 5.60 -0.33 17.59
N MET A 216 5.17 0.88 17.26
CA MET A 216 5.59 2.12 17.91
C MET A 216 4.33 2.95 18.12
N ASP A 217 3.92 3.12 19.38
CA ASP A 217 2.66 3.76 19.74
C ASP A 217 1.46 3.11 19.02
N LYS A 218 0.77 3.89 18.17
CA LYS A 218 -0.36 3.47 17.34
C LYS A 218 0.06 2.95 15.97
N LEU A 219 1.34 3.06 15.61
CA LEU A 219 1.87 2.65 14.32
C LEU A 219 2.42 1.22 14.37
N TYR A 220 2.13 0.47 13.31
CA TYR A 220 2.64 -0.87 13.10
C TYR A 220 3.27 -0.99 11.70
N LEU A 221 4.54 -1.35 11.69
CA LEU A 221 5.27 -1.76 10.50
C LEU A 221 4.96 -3.22 10.22
N CYS A 222 4.42 -3.50 9.04
CA CYS A 222 4.07 -4.81 8.55
C CYS A 222 5.20 -5.34 7.68
N THR A 223 5.85 -6.42 8.10
CA THR A 223 6.84 -7.10 7.27
C THR A 223 6.18 -7.94 6.18
N ARG A 224 6.98 -8.29 5.18
CA ARG A 224 6.67 -9.27 4.14
C ARG A 224 6.60 -10.73 4.62
N THR A 225 6.55 -11.00 5.92
CA THR A 225 6.46 -12.37 6.47
C THR A 225 5.28 -12.54 7.44
N SER A 226 4.55 -11.48 7.76
CA SER A 226 3.40 -11.53 8.66
C SER A 226 2.11 -11.20 7.93
N VAL A 227 1.03 -11.86 8.34
CA VAL A 227 -0.34 -11.51 7.99
C VAL A 227 -1.12 -11.33 9.28
N HIS A 228 -1.83 -10.20 9.40
CA HIS A 228 -2.63 -9.87 10.57
C HIS A 228 -4.12 -9.99 10.22
N LEU A 229 -4.88 -10.74 11.02
CA LEU A 229 -6.33 -10.91 10.86
C LEU A 229 -7.06 -9.89 11.72
N ASN A 230 -7.95 -9.13 11.09
CA ASN A 230 -8.71 -8.00 11.63
C ASN A 230 -7.79 -6.88 12.15
N PHE A 231 -8.28 -5.64 12.18
CA PHE A 231 -7.55 -4.48 12.74
C PHE A 231 -7.45 -4.55 14.28
N LYS A 232 -7.09 -5.72 14.81
CA LYS A 232 -6.83 -5.99 16.22
C LYS A 232 -5.57 -6.84 16.24
N LEU A 233 -4.44 -6.19 16.47
CA LEU A 233 -3.20 -6.85 16.89
C LEU A 233 -3.37 -7.38 18.31
#